data_AF-A0A3R7EFQ8-F1
#
_entry.id   AF-A0A3R7EFQ8-F1
#
_cell.length_a   1.000
_cell.length_b   1.000
_cell.length_c   1.000
_cell.angle_alpha   90.00
_cell.angle_beta   90.00
_cell.angle_gamma   90.00
#
_symmetry.space_group_name_H-M   'P 1'
#
loop_
_entity.id
_entity.type
_entity.pdbx_description
1 polymer ?
#
loop_
_entity_poly.entity_id
_entity_poly.type
_entity_poly.pdbx_seq_one_letter_code
_entity_poly.pdbx_strand_id
1 'polypeptide(L)'
;MLTLGDEDDLLKDIEEGIQIAMEREGYPSDAIDPIKVNKLAHFAIQDIGVPLTYGWYKYGPAPVFDTSTARLEPTPKREVKAAEEPRLPDPSNEFYSPDEYAYYFTRDCTYFDRILQTPTKEYLIEFYEDHAPSPYGTLYEQSVQVQVILDSIIEDDDWHSEAESYSKSLSKELTELHRELLGIDALSEVVDTFSDYSKLLKRVLAEASTQEELTPSQDRYIRKVANFFYSHVWKYAALIISKNTVHLSPGDNDDKLLNAIDSDLQKLRGEIKDEIHSLEKQGGSRGLYVNYQPDSLDSNSTSLEETFTESNIEPWTKAAAVPVRRKLSRNPEEVDR
;
A
#
# COMPACT_ATOMS: atom_id res chain seq x y z
N MET A 1 0.05 5.36 -30.34
CA MET A 1 -0.08 4.24 -29.40
C MET A 1 1.27 4.00 -28.77
N LEU A 2 1.40 4.30 -27.49
CA LEU A 2 2.65 4.13 -26.75
C LEU A 2 2.86 2.67 -26.36
N THR A 3 4.10 2.19 -26.44
CA THR A 3 4.51 0.89 -25.91
C THR A 3 4.76 0.97 -24.41
N LEU A 4 4.94 -0.17 -23.74
CA LEU A 4 5.32 -0.17 -22.31
C LEU A 4 6.69 0.49 -22.09
N GLY A 5 7.64 0.28 -23.01
CA GLY A 5 8.94 0.93 -22.92
C GLY A 5 8.83 2.45 -23.08
N ASP A 6 7.86 2.92 -23.86
CA ASP A 6 7.63 4.36 -24.00
C ASP A 6 7.03 4.96 -22.72
N GLU A 7 6.10 4.27 -22.06
CA GLU A 7 5.56 4.69 -20.76
C GLU A 7 6.60 4.61 -19.63
N ASP A 8 7.52 3.64 -19.68
CA ASP A 8 8.67 3.57 -18.76
C ASP A 8 9.59 4.79 -18.92
N ASP A 9 9.84 5.22 -20.16
CA ASP A 9 10.63 6.44 -20.44
C ASP A 9 9.91 7.71 -19.95
N LEU A 10 8.59 7.81 -20.12
CA LEU A 10 7.79 8.89 -19.54
C LEU A 10 7.83 8.92 -18.02
N LEU A 11 7.70 7.75 -17.37
CA LEU A 11 7.78 7.65 -15.92
C LEU A 11 9.16 8.09 -15.43
N LYS A 12 10.22 7.74 -16.15
CA LYS A 12 11.58 8.13 -15.82
C LYS A 12 11.81 9.65 -15.98
N ASP A 13 11.22 10.27 -16.99
CA ASP A 13 11.24 11.73 -17.13
C ASP A 13 10.53 12.42 -15.95
N ILE A 14 9.39 11.88 -15.50
CA ILE A 14 8.69 12.34 -14.29
C ILE A 14 9.57 12.18 -13.04
N GLU A 15 10.15 10.99 -12.82
CA GLU A 15 11.00 10.70 -11.65
C GLU A 15 12.21 11.63 -11.58
N GLU A 16 12.89 11.87 -12.70
CA GLU A 16 14.01 12.81 -12.75
C GLU A 16 13.55 14.26 -12.57
N GLY A 17 12.36 14.62 -13.06
CA GLY A 17 11.74 15.91 -12.77
C GLY A 17 11.45 16.11 -11.28
N ILE A 18 10.99 15.08 -10.59
CA ILE A 18 10.81 15.08 -9.13
C ILE A 18 12.16 15.29 -8.43
N GLN A 19 13.22 14.58 -8.84
CA GLN A 19 14.57 14.72 -8.24
C GLN A 19 15.12 16.14 -8.39
N ILE A 20 14.93 16.76 -9.56
CA ILE A 20 15.34 18.15 -9.82
C ILE A 20 14.50 19.12 -8.98
N ALA A 21 13.19 18.89 -8.88
CA ALA A 21 12.29 19.71 -8.06
C ALA A 21 12.65 19.65 -6.57
N MET A 22 12.93 18.46 -6.05
CA MET A 22 13.38 18.27 -4.67
C MET A 22 14.69 19.03 -4.38
N GLU A 23 15.66 18.98 -5.29
CA GLU A 23 16.92 19.72 -5.16
C GLU A 23 16.67 21.25 -5.17
N ARG A 24 15.78 21.74 -6.03
CA ARG A 24 15.44 23.19 -6.11
C ARG A 24 14.83 23.71 -4.82
N GLU A 25 13.91 22.95 -4.24
CA GLU A 25 13.18 23.33 -3.03
C GLU A 25 13.90 22.91 -1.74
N GLY A 26 15.03 22.21 -1.86
CA GLY A 26 15.86 21.81 -0.72
C GLY A 26 15.29 20.66 0.12
N TYR A 27 14.51 19.77 -0.50
CA TYR A 27 13.99 18.58 0.16
C TYR A 27 15.06 17.48 0.28
N PRO A 28 15.15 16.77 1.41
CA PRO A 28 16.05 15.63 1.58
C PRO A 28 15.48 14.35 0.93
N SER A 29 16.32 13.33 0.74
CA SER A 29 15.93 12.06 0.12
C SER A 29 14.95 11.21 0.95
N ASP A 30 14.87 11.44 2.26
CA ASP A 30 13.90 10.78 3.15
C ASP A 30 12.52 11.43 3.15
N ALA A 31 12.35 12.60 2.51
CA ALA A 31 11.05 13.25 2.33
C ALA A 31 10.14 12.51 1.33
N ILE A 32 10.72 11.65 0.49
CA ILE A 32 10.03 10.95 -0.58
C ILE A 32 10.15 9.43 -0.44
N ASP A 33 9.06 8.74 -0.77
CA ASP A 33 8.99 7.29 -0.84
C ASP A 33 8.25 6.87 -2.13
N PRO A 34 8.31 5.58 -2.53
CA PRO A 34 7.66 5.12 -3.76
C PRO A 34 6.15 5.39 -3.84
N ILE A 35 5.44 5.42 -2.71
CA ILE A 35 4.02 5.75 -2.67
C ILE A 35 3.82 7.22 -3.04
N LYS A 36 4.63 8.13 -2.48
CA LYS A 36 4.60 9.55 -2.82
C LYS A 36 4.98 9.81 -4.28
N VAL A 37 5.98 9.10 -4.82
CA VAL A 37 6.35 9.15 -6.26
C VAL A 37 5.14 8.83 -7.12
N ASN A 38 4.41 7.75 -6.81
CA ASN A 38 3.21 7.37 -7.56
C ASN A 38 2.11 8.44 -7.52
N LYS A 39 2.00 9.20 -6.41
CA LYS A 39 1.02 10.30 -6.29
C LYS A 39 1.43 11.51 -7.11
N LEU A 40 2.71 11.86 -7.10
CA LEU A 40 3.27 12.92 -7.93
C LEU A 40 3.14 12.59 -9.43
N ALA A 41 3.43 11.34 -9.82
CA ALA A 41 3.20 10.88 -11.17
C ALA A 41 1.71 10.94 -11.54
N HIS A 42 0.81 10.53 -10.64
CA HIS A 42 -0.63 10.66 -10.87
C HIS A 42 -1.07 12.11 -11.11
N PHE A 43 -0.54 13.08 -10.35
CA PHE A 43 -0.82 14.49 -10.59
C PHE A 43 -0.33 14.95 -11.96
N ALA A 44 0.90 14.60 -12.36
CA ALA A 44 1.38 14.91 -13.72
C ALA A 44 0.45 14.32 -14.79
N ILE A 45 -0.01 13.08 -14.62
CA ILE A 45 -0.96 12.44 -15.53
C ILE A 45 -2.28 13.22 -15.64
N GLN A 46 -2.85 13.65 -14.50
CA GLN A 46 -4.15 14.33 -14.49
C GLN A 46 -4.07 15.80 -14.93
N ASP A 47 -3.06 16.53 -14.45
CA ASP A 47 -3.04 18.00 -14.57
C ASP A 47 -2.45 18.45 -15.91
N ILE A 48 -1.47 17.72 -16.44
CA ILE A 48 -0.80 18.04 -17.72
C ILE A 48 -0.97 16.94 -18.78
N GLY A 49 -1.82 15.94 -18.52
CA GLY A 49 -2.31 15.01 -19.53
C GLY A 49 -1.28 13.99 -20.03
N VAL A 50 -0.33 13.58 -19.18
CA VAL A 50 0.68 12.57 -19.57
C VAL A 50 -0.03 11.25 -19.92
N PRO A 51 0.17 10.68 -21.12
CA PRO A 51 -0.54 9.49 -21.59
C PRO A 51 0.06 8.20 -21.01
N LEU A 52 0.12 8.11 -19.69
CA LEU A 52 0.71 6.99 -18.95
C LEU A 52 -0.37 6.07 -18.39
N THR A 53 -0.16 4.76 -18.49
CA THR A 53 -1.10 3.77 -17.99
C THR A 53 -0.99 3.59 -16.47
N TYR A 54 -2.11 3.74 -15.74
CA TYR A 54 -2.14 3.49 -14.30
C TYR A 54 -3.38 2.69 -13.85
N GLY A 55 -3.30 2.10 -12.66
CA GLY A 55 -4.46 1.50 -11.98
C GLY A 55 -4.51 1.90 -10.51
N TRP A 56 -5.70 1.88 -9.90
CA TRP A 56 -5.83 2.07 -8.45
C TRP A 56 -5.54 0.76 -7.72
N TYR A 57 -4.40 0.69 -7.04
CA TYR A 57 -3.89 -0.50 -6.38
C TYR A 57 -3.65 -0.27 -4.87
N LYS A 58 -2.76 -1.01 -4.21
CA LYS A 58 -2.60 -1.06 -2.73
C LYS A 58 -2.59 0.30 -2.03
N TYR A 59 -2.01 1.32 -2.66
CA TYR A 59 -1.90 2.67 -2.10
C TYR A 59 -2.47 3.74 -3.04
N GLY A 60 -3.54 3.42 -3.77
CA GLY A 60 -4.14 4.32 -4.75
C GLY A 60 -3.53 4.20 -6.15
N PRO A 61 -3.51 5.27 -6.97
CA PRO A 61 -3.05 5.19 -8.34
C PRO A 61 -1.56 4.87 -8.37
N ALA A 62 -1.19 3.93 -9.24
CA ALA A 62 0.17 3.51 -9.51
C ALA A 62 0.35 3.30 -11.02
N PRO A 63 1.27 4.06 -11.66
CA PRO A 63 1.84 3.73 -12.96
C PRO A 63 2.26 2.26 -13.02
N VAL A 64 1.86 1.56 -14.10
CA VAL A 64 2.12 0.14 -14.42
C VAL A 64 2.91 -0.63 -13.34
N PHE A 65 2.18 -1.34 -12.47
CA PHE A 65 2.63 -2.13 -11.31
C PHE A 65 4.15 -2.13 -11.02
N ASP A 66 4.59 -1.17 -10.21
CA ASP A 66 5.68 -1.34 -9.23
C ASP A 66 7.11 -1.47 -9.81
N THR A 67 7.50 -0.55 -10.71
CA THR A 67 8.90 -0.45 -11.17
C THR A 67 9.75 0.53 -10.36
N SER A 68 9.17 1.51 -9.67
CA SER A 68 9.92 2.47 -8.87
C SER A 68 10.28 1.91 -7.48
N THR A 69 11.16 0.93 -7.46
CA THR A 69 11.92 0.55 -6.25
C THR A 69 13.05 1.53 -5.95
N ALA A 70 13.29 2.48 -6.86
CA ALA A 70 14.36 3.45 -6.74
C ALA A 70 13.98 4.49 -5.68
N ARG A 71 14.75 4.52 -4.58
CA ARG A 71 14.77 5.69 -3.72
C ARG A 71 15.26 6.86 -4.56
N LEU A 72 14.38 7.82 -4.82
CA LEU A 72 14.77 9.04 -5.51
C LEU A 72 15.63 9.87 -4.56
N GLU A 73 16.71 10.43 -5.10
CA GLU A 73 17.56 11.37 -4.39
C GLU A 73 17.49 12.74 -5.06
N PRO A 74 17.47 13.84 -4.28
CA PRO A 74 17.60 15.18 -4.84
C PRO A 74 18.82 15.25 -5.75
N THR A 75 18.61 15.63 -7.00
CA THR A 75 19.67 15.59 -8.02
C THR A 75 19.72 16.92 -8.78
N PRO A 76 20.88 17.59 -8.82
CA PRO A 76 21.04 18.80 -9.62
C PRO A 76 20.73 18.57 -11.09
N LYS A 77 20.02 19.48 -11.74
CA LYS A 77 19.68 19.43 -13.18
C LYS A 77 20.85 19.00 -14.07
N ARG A 78 22.05 19.53 -13.82
CA ARG A 78 23.27 19.26 -14.60
C ARG A 78 23.75 17.79 -14.55
N GLU A 79 23.29 17.02 -13.56
CA GLU A 79 23.67 15.62 -13.34
C GLU A 79 22.65 14.66 -13.97
N VAL A 80 21.48 15.19 -14.36
CA VAL A 80 20.45 14.46 -15.11
C VAL A 80 20.77 14.51 -16.61
N LYS A 81 21.00 13.34 -17.21
CA LYS A 81 21.49 13.23 -18.60
C LYS A 81 20.51 13.76 -19.64
N ALA A 82 19.22 13.51 -19.44
CA ALA A 82 18.15 13.88 -20.35
C ALA A 82 17.43 15.15 -19.87
N ALA A 83 18.07 16.02 -19.07
CA ALA A 83 17.36 17.09 -18.36
C ALA A 83 16.53 18.01 -19.27
N GLU A 84 17.03 18.34 -20.46
CA GLU A 84 16.47 19.39 -21.32
C GLU A 84 15.62 18.86 -22.49
N GLU A 85 15.59 17.54 -22.69
CA GLU A 85 14.86 16.93 -23.81
C GLU A 85 14.10 15.70 -23.29
N PRO A 86 12.83 15.50 -23.70
CA PRO A 86 12.10 14.29 -23.37
C PRO A 86 12.82 13.06 -23.95
N ARG A 87 12.72 11.93 -23.24
CA ARG A 87 13.30 10.66 -23.74
C ARG A 87 12.60 10.15 -24.98
N LEU A 88 11.29 10.36 -25.06
CA LEU A 88 10.51 10.01 -26.23
C LEU A 88 10.74 11.00 -27.37
N PRO A 89 10.96 10.52 -28.61
CA PRO A 89 11.00 11.39 -29.76
C PRO A 89 9.70 12.17 -29.90
N ASP A 90 9.80 13.49 -29.80
CA ASP A 90 8.64 14.37 -29.76
C ASP A 90 8.68 15.45 -30.84
N PRO A 91 8.36 15.10 -32.10
CA PRO A 91 8.32 16.08 -33.19
C PRO A 91 7.21 17.12 -33.03
N SER A 92 6.24 16.87 -32.14
CA SER A 92 5.05 17.70 -31.89
C SER A 92 5.16 18.59 -30.65
N ASN A 93 6.20 18.42 -29.82
CA ASN A 93 6.39 19.11 -28.55
C ASN A 93 5.24 18.86 -27.54
N GLU A 94 4.75 17.62 -27.50
CA GLU A 94 3.69 17.09 -26.62
C GLU A 94 4.21 16.43 -25.33
N PHE A 95 5.49 16.02 -25.28
CA PHE A 95 6.13 15.37 -24.14
C PHE A 95 7.05 16.32 -23.39
N TYR A 96 7.00 16.24 -22.07
CA TYR A 96 7.75 17.09 -21.16
C TYR A 96 9.12 16.47 -20.89
N SER A 97 10.16 17.31 -20.92
CA SER A 97 11.48 16.96 -20.40
C SER A 97 11.48 16.89 -18.86
N PRO A 98 12.47 16.23 -18.23
CA PRO A 98 12.66 16.27 -16.78
C PRO A 98 12.70 17.69 -16.20
N ASP A 99 13.32 18.66 -16.88
CA ASP A 99 13.36 20.05 -16.42
C ASP A 99 11.97 20.71 -16.42
N GLU A 100 11.14 20.41 -17.42
CA GLU A 100 9.76 20.90 -17.50
C GLU A 100 8.86 20.25 -16.45
N TYR A 101 9.00 18.94 -16.19
CA TYR A 101 8.35 18.29 -15.05
C TYR A 101 8.79 18.92 -13.73
N ALA A 102 10.07 19.25 -13.57
CA ALA A 102 10.55 19.92 -12.37
C ALA A 102 9.93 21.31 -12.20
N TYR A 103 9.72 22.06 -13.29
CA TYR A 103 8.98 23.33 -13.23
C TYR A 103 7.52 23.12 -12.85
N TYR A 104 6.85 22.15 -13.45
CA TYR A 104 5.48 21.79 -13.09
C TYR A 104 5.37 21.48 -11.59
N PHE A 105 6.24 20.62 -11.04
CA PHE A 105 6.21 20.26 -9.63
C PHE A 105 6.48 21.44 -8.68
N THR A 106 7.42 22.32 -9.03
CA THR A 106 7.80 23.47 -8.17
C THR A 106 6.87 24.67 -8.29
N ARG A 107 6.07 24.79 -9.37
CA ARG A 107 5.28 26.00 -9.63
C ARG A 107 3.78 25.75 -9.75
N ASP A 108 3.39 24.65 -10.36
CA ASP A 108 2.01 24.42 -10.79
C ASP A 108 1.33 23.32 -9.97
N CYS A 109 2.09 22.32 -9.50
CA CYS A 109 1.59 21.26 -8.64
C CYS A 109 1.40 21.77 -7.19
N THR A 110 0.17 22.17 -6.86
CA THR A 110 -0.17 22.72 -5.52
C THR A 110 0.07 21.75 -4.37
N TYR A 111 0.18 20.45 -4.65
CA TYR A 111 0.34 19.40 -3.65
C TYR A 111 1.78 18.97 -3.42
N PHE A 112 2.75 19.43 -4.22
CA PHE A 112 4.14 18.96 -4.15
C PHE A 112 4.74 19.12 -2.74
N ASP A 113 4.70 20.34 -2.19
CA ASP A 113 5.25 20.63 -0.87
C ASP A 113 4.54 19.85 0.23
N ARG A 114 3.20 19.76 0.15
CA ARG A 114 2.37 19.04 1.12
C ARG A 114 2.67 17.54 1.11
N ILE A 115 2.86 16.94 -0.07
CA ILE A 115 3.23 15.53 -0.21
C ILE A 115 4.57 15.26 0.47
N LEU A 116 5.58 16.09 0.21
CA LEU A 116 6.93 15.85 0.72
C LEU A 116 7.06 16.12 2.22
N GLN A 117 6.30 17.06 2.77
CA GLN A 117 6.35 17.41 4.20
C GLN A 117 5.48 16.53 5.09
N THR A 118 4.39 15.95 4.56
CA THR A 118 3.44 15.16 5.36
C THR A 118 3.87 13.69 5.44
N PRO A 119 3.77 13.03 6.61
CA PRO A 119 3.94 11.59 6.71
C PRO A 119 3.02 10.82 5.76
N THR A 120 3.53 9.76 5.13
CA THR A 120 2.87 9.10 3.99
C THR A 120 1.45 8.64 4.30
N LYS A 121 1.23 7.96 5.43
CA LYS A 121 -0.11 7.49 5.82
C LYS A 121 -1.08 8.62 6.13
N GLU A 122 -0.60 9.73 6.69
CA GLU A 122 -1.44 10.92 6.94
C GLU A 122 -1.87 11.55 5.62
N TYR A 123 -0.92 11.75 4.70
CA TYR A 123 -1.20 12.29 3.38
C TYR A 123 -2.16 11.39 2.56
N LEU A 124 -2.02 10.07 2.66
CA LEU A 124 -2.88 9.15 1.92
C LEU A 124 -4.37 9.34 2.25
N ILE A 125 -4.72 9.61 3.52
CA ILE A 125 -6.11 9.86 3.92
C ILE A 125 -6.66 11.09 3.20
N GLU A 126 -5.91 12.20 3.23
CA GLU A 126 -6.28 13.44 2.54
C GLU A 126 -6.40 13.22 1.03
N PHE A 127 -5.45 12.49 0.45
CA PHE A 127 -5.44 12.17 -0.97
C PHE A 127 -6.67 11.36 -1.40
N TYR A 128 -7.13 10.40 -0.58
CA TYR A 128 -8.28 9.57 -0.94
C TYR A 128 -9.61 10.32 -0.84
N GLU A 129 -9.72 11.30 0.07
CA GLU A 129 -10.91 12.13 0.18
C GLU A 129 -11.17 12.91 -1.12
N ASP A 130 -10.10 13.44 -1.74
CA ASP A 130 -10.19 14.29 -2.92
C ASP A 130 -10.12 13.53 -4.25
N HIS A 131 -9.36 12.44 -4.33
CA HIS A 131 -8.96 11.83 -5.61
C HIS A 131 -9.43 10.39 -5.80
N ALA A 132 -9.89 9.69 -4.75
CA ALA A 132 -10.26 8.30 -4.92
C ALA A 132 -11.52 8.12 -5.78
N PRO A 133 -11.50 7.19 -6.76
CA PRO A 133 -12.66 6.92 -7.57
C PRO A 133 -13.76 6.33 -6.70
N SER A 134 -14.97 6.84 -6.87
CA SER A 134 -16.16 6.24 -6.23
C SER A 134 -16.34 4.79 -6.70
N PRO A 135 -16.68 3.84 -5.80
CA PRO A 135 -17.03 4.02 -4.39
C PRO A 135 -15.87 3.79 -3.39
N TYR A 136 -14.60 3.86 -3.82
CA TYR A 136 -13.47 3.28 -3.08
C TYR A 136 -12.79 4.22 -2.06
N GLY A 137 -13.12 5.51 -2.01
CA GLY A 137 -12.43 6.48 -1.14
C GLY A 137 -12.41 6.10 0.34
N THR A 138 -13.59 5.94 0.94
CA THR A 138 -13.71 5.54 2.35
C THR A 138 -13.11 4.16 2.62
N LEU A 139 -13.17 3.23 1.65
CA LEU A 139 -12.52 1.93 1.77
C LEU A 139 -10.99 2.07 1.91
N TYR A 140 -10.37 2.90 1.07
CA TYR A 140 -8.94 3.18 1.14
C TYR A 140 -8.55 3.87 2.45
N GLU A 141 -9.32 4.87 2.90
CA GLU A 141 -9.12 5.53 4.19
C GLU A 141 -9.13 4.52 5.35
N GLN A 142 -10.14 3.64 5.40
CA GLN A 142 -10.24 2.62 6.45
C GLN A 142 -9.12 1.59 6.36
N SER A 143 -8.68 1.23 5.14
CA SER A 143 -7.51 0.39 4.96
C SER A 143 -6.26 1.05 5.56
N VAL A 144 -6.06 2.36 5.37
CA VAL A 144 -4.93 3.09 5.99
C VAL A 144 -4.96 3.00 7.51
N GLN A 145 -6.14 3.10 8.15
CA GLN A 145 -6.25 2.97 9.61
C GLN A 145 -5.80 1.60 10.11
N VAL A 146 -6.18 0.53 9.41
CA VAL A 146 -5.70 -0.83 9.71
C VAL A 146 -4.18 -0.91 9.52
N GLN A 147 -3.67 -0.39 8.41
CA GLN A 147 -2.24 -0.41 8.08
C GLN A 147 -1.38 0.28 9.15
N VAL A 148 -1.77 1.46 9.63
CA VAL A 148 -1.02 2.19 10.68
C VAL A 148 -0.84 1.34 11.95
N ILE A 149 -1.88 0.59 12.34
CA ILE A 149 -1.82 -0.30 13.50
C ILE A 149 -0.93 -1.51 13.21
N LEU A 150 -1.03 -2.10 12.02
CA LEU A 150 -0.19 -3.24 11.63
C LEU A 150 1.29 -2.85 11.52
N ASP A 151 1.60 -1.67 10.97
CA ASP A 151 2.96 -1.16 10.87
C ASP A 151 3.57 -1.00 12.26
N SER A 152 2.79 -0.49 13.22
CA SER A 152 3.22 -0.42 14.63
C SER A 152 3.55 -1.80 15.20
N ILE A 153 2.76 -2.84 14.91
CA ILE A 153 3.05 -4.22 15.35
C ILE A 153 4.27 -4.80 14.61
N ILE A 154 4.48 -4.44 13.34
CA ILE A 154 5.55 -4.98 12.49
C ILE A 154 6.91 -4.35 12.78
N GLU A 155 6.94 -3.10 13.24
CA GLU A 155 8.17 -2.30 13.32
C GLU A 155 8.59 -1.95 14.75
N ASP A 156 7.64 -1.88 15.69
CA ASP A 156 7.95 -1.63 17.09
C ASP A 156 8.45 -2.94 17.74
N ASP A 157 9.63 -2.89 18.35
CA ASP A 157 10.20 -4.02 19.10
C ASP A 157 9.46 -4.24 20.42
N ASP A 158 8.84 -3.19 20.98
CA ASP A 158 8.14 -3.20 22.26
C ASP A 158 6.62 -3.28 22.11
N TRP A 159 6.10 -3.59 20.91
CA TRP A 159 4.66 -3.59 20.62
C TRP A 159 3.84 -4.47 21.60
N HIS A 160 4.43 -5.56 22.09
CA HIS A 160 3.76 -6.53 22.97
C HIS A 160 3.34 -5.89 24.30
N SER A 161 4.10 -4.90 24.79
CA SER A 161 3.74 -4.14 26.00
C SER A 161 2.42 -3.38 25.88
N GLU A 162 2.00 -3.05 24.65
CA GLU A 162 0.73 -2.39 24.34
C GLU A 162 -0.26 -3.33 23.60
N ALA A 163 -0.05 -4.65 23.63
CA ALA A 163 -0.81 -5.62 22.84
C ALA A 163 -2.34 -5.55 23.03
N GLU A 164 -2.81 -5.30 24.26
CA GLU A 164 -4.25 -5.13 24.53
C GLU A 164 -4.83 -3.90 23.81
N SER A 165 -4.09 -2.79 23.81
CA SER A 165 -4.46 -1.55 23.13
C SER A 165 -4.52 -1.74 21.60
N TYR A 166 -3.51 -2.40 21.05
CA TYR A 166 -3.47 -2.76 19.63
C TYR A 166 -4.61 -3.71 19.26
N SER A 167 -4.85 -4.77 20.03
CA SER A 167 -5.92 -5.74 19.79
C SER A 167 -7.31 -5.06 19.74
N LYS A 168 -7.58 -4.14 20.67
CA LYS A 168 -8.84 -3.38 20.72
C LYS A 168 -8.97 -2.43 19.53
N SER A 169 -7.94 -1.65 19.25
CA SER A 169 -7.94 -0.67 18.15
C SER A 169 -8.09 -1.37 16.81
N LEU A 170 -7.31 -2.43 16.56
CA LEU A 170 -7.37 -3.23 15.35
C LEU A 170 -8.73 -3.92 15.20
N SER A 171 -9.32 -4.40 16.30
CA SER A 171 -10.65 -5.00 16.25
C SER A 171 -11.72 -4.04 15.75
N LYS A 172 -11.63 -2.76 16.14
CA LYS A 172 -12.50 -1.69 15.65
C LYS A 172 -12.24 -1.43 14.17
N GLU A 173 -11.00 -1.11 13.78
CA GLU A 173 -10.70 -0.73 12.40
C GLU A 173 -10.93 -1.86 11.39
N LEU A 174 -10.64 -3.12 11.75
CA LEU A 174 -10.99 -4.28 10.92
C LEU A 174 -12.51 -4.43 10.74
N THR A 175 -13.31 -4.05 11.73
CA THR A 175 -14.78 -4.13 11.64
C THR A 175 -15.32 -3.02 10.73
N GLU A 176 -14.77 -1.81 10.82
CA GLU A 176 -15.13 -0.71 9.91
C GLU A 176 -14.71 -1.05 8.47
N LEU A 177 -13.49 -1.55 8.27
CA LEU A 177 -13.04 -1.99 6.94
C LEU A 177 -13.91 -3.13 6.37
N HIS A 178 -14.34 -4.07 7.20
CA HIS A 178 -15.30 -5.10 6.79
C HIS A 178 -16.61 -4.49 6.28
N ARG A 179 -17.14 -3.47 6.99
CA ARG A 179 -18.37 -2.78 6.59
C ARG A 179 -18.20 -2.09 5.23
N GLU A 180 -17.08 -1.41 5.02
CA GLU A 180 -16.80 -0.76 3.73
C GLU A 180 -16.68 -1.78 2.59
N LEU A 181 -16.02 -2.93 2.83
CA LEU A 181 -15.95 -4.02 1.85
C LEU A 181 -17.34 -4.57 1.48
N LEU A 182 -18.22 -4.76 2.46
CA LEU A 182 -19.60 -5.20 2.23
C LEU A 182 -20.45 -4.18 1.46
N GLY A 183 -20.10 -2.89 1.55
CA GLY A 183 -20.80 -1.81 0.86
C GLY A 183 -20.51 -1.74 -0.64
N ILE A 184 -19.55 -2.52 -1.15
CA ILE A 184 -19.10 -2.47 -2.54
C ILE A 184 -19.29 -3.84 -3.19
N ASP A 185 -20.36 -3.99 -3.99
CA ASP A 185 -20.76 -5.27 -4.61
C ASP A 185 -19.62 -5.96 -5.37
N ALA A 186 -18.78 -5.17 -6.05
CA ALA A 186 -17.65 -5.67 -6.81
C ALA A 186 -16.59 -6.39 -5.94
N LEU A 187 -16.56 -6.14 -4.63
CA LEU A 187 -15.62 -6.73 -3.68
C LEU A 187 -16.22 -7.89 -2.87
N SER A 188 -17.43 -8.33 -3.20
CA SER A 188 -18.12 -9.43 -2.52
C SER A 188 -17.28 -10.71 -2.41
N GLU A 189 -16.45 -11.02 -3.40
CA GLU A 189 -15.57 -12.21 -3.38
C GLU A 189 -14.41 -12.12 -2.37
N VAL A 190 -14.07 -10.92 -1.88
CA VAL A 190 -12.98 -10.70 -0.92
C VAL A 190 -13.46 -10.80 0.52
N VAL A 191 -14.76 -10.58 0.76
CA VAL A 191 -15.36 -10.45 2.10
C VAL A 191 -15.08 -11.68 2.97
N ASP A 192 -15.30 -12.89 2.45
CA ASP A 192 -15.07 -14.12 3.22
C ASP A 192 -13.60 -14.27 3.62
N THR A 193 -12.69 -14.05 2.67
CA THR A 193 -11.25 -14.10 2.90
C THR A 193 -10.80 -13.07 3.93
N PHE A 194 -11.30 -11.83 3.82
CA PHE A 194 -11.04 -10.79 4.80
C PHE A 194 -11.59 -11.14 6.18
N SER A 195 -12.78 -11.75 6.24
CA SER A 195 -13.39 -12.21 7.48
C SER A 195 -12.54 -13.28 8.17
N ASP A 196 -12.03 -14.25 7.42
CA ASP A 196 -11.26 -15.35 7.98
C ASP A 196 -9.89 -14.87 8.46
N TYR A 197 -9.22 -14.02 7.68
CA TYR A 197 -8.03 -13.32 8.13
C TYR A 197 -8.26 -12.49 9.40
N SER A 198 -9.34 -11.71 9.43
CA SER A 198 -9.67 -10.87 10.59
C SER A 198 -9.89 -11.69 11.86
N LYS A 199 -10.54 -12.86 11.75
CA LYS A 199 -10.70 -13.79 12.88
C LYS A 199 -9.35 -14.33 13.35
N LEU A 200 -8.50 -14.76 12.41
CA LEU A 200 -7.16 -15.26 12.70
C LEU A 200 -6.34 -14.21 13.45
N LEU A 201 -6.20 -13.01 12.89
CA LEU A 201 -5.38 -11.96 13.47
C LEU A 201 -5.88 -11.52 14.85
N LYS A 202 -7.20 -11.32 15.01
CA LYS A 202 -7.79 -10.95 16.31
C LYS A 202 -7.51 -12.02 17.37
N ARG A 203 -7.62 -13.31 17.02
CA ARG A 203 -7.31 -14.42 17.94
C ARG A 203 -5.84 -14.45 18.30
N VAL A 204 -4.95 -14.34 17.31
CA VAL A 204 -3.50 -14.33 17.52
C VAL A 204 -3.07 -13.21 18.46
N LEU A 205 -3.58 -12.00 18.27
CA LEU A 205 -3.26 -10.86 19.13
C LEU A 205 -3.91 -10.98 20.51
N ALA A 206 -5.12 -11.52 20.62
CA ALA A 206 -5.77 -11.78 21.90
C ALA A 206 -4.93 -12.77 22.73
N GLU A 207 -4.53 -13.90 22.15
CA GLU A 207 -3.68 -14.88 22.83
C GLU A 207 -2.33 -14.26 23.22
N ALA A 208 -1.67 -13.53 22.31
CA ALA A 208 -0.43 -12.83 22.60
C ALA A 208 -0.56 -11.85 23.78
N SER A 209 -1.67 -11.12 23.88
CA SER A 209 -1.92 -10.17 24.97
C SER A 209 -2.10 -10.80 26.35
N THR A 210 -2.42 -12.10 26.42
CA THR A 210 -2.53 -12.83 27.68
C THR A 210 -1.20 -13.37 28.20
N GLN A 211 -0.18 -13.43 27.34
CA GLN A 211 1.14 -13.92 27.68
C GLN A 211 1.98 -12.77 28.25
N GLU A 212 2.68 -13.02 29.36
CA GLU A 212 3.56 -12.00 29.97
C GLU A 212 4.74 -11.64 29.05
N GLU A 213 5.28 -12.63 28.32
CA GLU A 213 6.36 -12.46 27.38
C GLU A 213 6.12 -13.34 26.13
N LEU A 214 6.57 -12.86 24.97
CA LEU A 214 6.57 -13.62 23.73
C LEU A 214 7.96 -14.19 23.44
N THR A 215 8.00 -15.43 22.99
CA THR A 215 9.22 -15.99 22.41
C THR A 215 9.53 -15.32 21.05
N PRO A 216 10.80 -15.28 20.61
CA PRO A 216 11.15 -14.74 19.28
C PRO A 216 10.45 -15.45 18.11
N SER A 217 10.07 -16.72 18.29
CA SER A 217 9.30 -17.49 17.30
C SER A 217 7.84 -17.03 17.22
N GLN A 218 7.24 -16.68 18.35
CA GLN A 218 5.88 -16.14 18.44
C GLN A 218 5.81 -14.73 17.87
N ASP A 219 6.74 -13.85 18.26
CA ASP A 219 6.82 -12.48 17.73
C ASP A 219 6.97 -12.48 16.20
N ARG A 220 7.93 -13.25 15.65
CA ARG A 220 8.11 -13.40 14.20
C ARG A 220 6.86 -13.91 13.50
N TYR A 221 6.14 -14.85 14.12
CA TYR A 221 4.89 -15.36 13.57
C TYR A 221 3.79 -14.28 13.56
N ILE A 222 3.66 -13.48 14.62
CA ILE A 222 2.68 -12.38 14.68
C ILE A 222 2.98 -11.35 13.59
N ARG A 223 4.25 -10.95 13.43
CA ARG A 223 4.68 -10.06 12.33
C ARG A 223 4.40 -10.67 10.96
N LYS A 224 4.53 -11.99 10.80
CA LYS A 224 4.14 -12.70 9.56
C LYS A 224 2.63 -12.60 9.30
N VAL A 225 1.79 -12.81 10.32
CA VAL A 225 0.32 -12.66 10.20
C VAL A 225 -0.08 -11.21 9.90
N ALA A 226 0.57 -10.23 10.52
CA ALA A 226 0.36 -8.81 10.21
C ALA A 226 0.75 -8.49 8.75
N ASN A 227 1.93 -8.93 8.29
CA ASN A 227 2.39 -8.77 6.90
C ASN A 227 1.51 -9.48 5.87
N PHE A 228 0.76 -10.51 6.27
CA PHE A 228 -0.20 -11.20 5.39
C PHE A 228 -1.33 -10.27 4.91
N PHE A 229 -1.66 -9.22 5.69
CA PHE A 229 -2.59 -8.19 5.24
C PHE A 229 -2.14 -7.56 3.92
N TYR A 230 -0.90 -7.07 3.86
CA TYR A 230 -0.36 -6.37 2.69
C TYR A 230 -0.18 -7.29 1.49
N SER A 231 0.42 -8.45 1.73
CA SER A 231 0.85 -9.36 0.66
C SER A 231 -0.32 -10.09 -0.01
N HIS A 232 -1.41 -10.35 0.74
CA HIS A 232 -2.51 -11.19 0.25
C HIS A 232 -3.87 -10.53 0.42
N VAL A 233 -4.26 -10.17 1.65
CA VAL A 233 -5.65 -9.80 1.94
C VAL A 233 -6.04 -8.48 1.28
N TRP A 234 -5.26 -7.42 1.54
CA TRP A 234 -5.45 -6.12 0.91
C TRP A 234 -5.06 -6.14 -0.56
N LYS A 235 -4.02 -6.90 -0.93
CA LYS A 235 -3.67 -7.16 -2.34
C LYS A 235 -4.89 -7.65 -3.12
N TYR A 236 -5.68 -8.55 -2.56
CA TYR A 236 -6.85 -9.11 -3.23
C TYR A 236 -7.89 -8.03 -3.56
N ALA A 237 -8.28 -7.23 -2.56
CA ALA A 237 -9.18 -6.09 -2.77
C ALA A 237 -8.60 -5.12 -3.80
N ALA A 238 -7.33 -4.74 -3.63
CA ALA A 238 -6.65 -3.77 -4.49
C ALA A 238 -6.57 -4.22 -5.96
N LEU A 239 -6.38 -5.52 -6.25
CA LEU A 239 -6.40 -6.03 -7.62
C LEU A 239 -7.78 -5.88 -8.28
N ILE A 240 -8.86 -6.16 -7.54
CA ILE A 240 -10.22 -5.98 -8.07
C ILE A 240 -10.53 -4.50 -8.30
N ILE A 241 -10.13 -3.63 -7.35
CA ILE A 241 -10.26 -2.17 -7.51
C ILE A 241 -9.48 -1.72 -8.75
N SER A 242 -8.25 -2.19 -8.93
CA SER A 242 -7.41 -1.87 -10.07
C SER A 242 -8.06 -2.28 -11.39
N LYS A 243 -8.60 -3.50 -11.45
CA LYS A 243 -9.36 -3.99 -12.60
C LYS A 243 -10.54 -3.10 -12.94
N ASN A 244 -11.26 -2.63 -11.92
CA ASN A 244 -12.44 -1.80 -12.09
C ASN A 244 -12.13 -0.34 -12.42
N THR A 245 -10.88 0.10 -12.29
CA THR A 245 -10.49 1.52 -12.40
C THR A 245 -9.45 1.79 -13.49
N VAL A 246 -8.88 0.75 -14.11
CA VAL A 246 -7.91 0.92 -15.20
C VAL A 246 -8.42 1.79 -16.34
N HIS A 247 -9.72 1.75 -16.64
CA HIS A 247 -10.34 2.55 -17.70
C HIS A 247 -10.31 4.07 -17.41
N LEU A 248 -9.95 4.48 -16.20
CA LEU A 248 -9.74 5.90 -15.84
C LEU A 248 -8.39 6.42 -16.31
N SER A 249 -7.48 5.51 -16.68
CA SER A 249 -6.16 5.83 -17.17
C SER A 249 -6.19 6.38 -18.60
N PRO A 250 -5.42 7.43 -18.92
CA PRO A 250 -5.30 7.96 -20.29
C PRO A 250 -4.31 7.20 -21.17
N GLY A 251 -3.46 6.32 -20.60
CA GLY A 251 -2.50 5.52 -21.35
C GLY A 251 -3.11 4.40 -22.20
N ASP A 252 -2.36 3.95 -23.21
CA ASP A 252 -2.81 2.99 -24.24
C ASP A 252 -2.52 1.52 -23.88
N ASN A 253 -1.96 1.23 -22.69
CA ASN A 253 -1.53 -0.11 -22.29
C ASN A 253 -2.45 -0.79 -21.26
N ASP A 254 -3.72 -0.37 -21.19
CA ASP A 254 -4.76 -0.90 -20.30
C ASP A 254 -4.95 -2.42 -20.44
N ASP A 255 -4.98 -2.96 -21.66
CA ASP A 255 -5.09 -4.39 -21.94
C ASP A 255 -3.95 -5.19 -21.29
N LYS A 256 -2.73 -4.67 -21.29
CA LYS A 256 -1.58 -5.33 -20.65
C LYS A 256 -1.71 -5.30 -19.13
N LEU A 257 -2.16 -4.17 -18.59
CA LEU A 257 -2.43 -4.03 -17.16
C LEU A 257 -3.52 -5.01 -16.71
N LEU A 258 -4.62 -5.09 -17.46
CA LEU A 258 -5.73 -6.02 -17.20
C LEU A 258 -5.27 -7.48 -17.21
N ASN A 259 -4.46 -7.88 -18.19
CA ASN A 259 -3.92 -9.24 -18.27
C ASN A 259 -3.02 -9.56 -17.06
N ALA A 260 -2.20 -8.61 -16.61
CA ALA A 260 -1.38 -8.77 -15.41
C ALA A 260 -2.25 -8.92 -14.15
N ILE A 261 -3.27 -8.06 -14.00
CA ILE A 261 -4.22 -8.13 -12.89
C ILE A 261 -4.94 -9.48 -12.86
N ASP A 262 -5.43 -9.96 -14.00
CA ASP A 262 -6.17 -11.21 -14.08
C ASP A 262 -5.29 -12.43 -13.74
N SER A 263 -4.03 -12.43 -14.18
CA SER A 263 -3.05 -13.44 -13.79
C SER A 263 -2.82 -13.45 -12.28
N ASP A 264 -2.61 -12.28 -11.68
CA ASP A 264 -2.38 -12.13 -10.24
C ASP A 264 -3.61 -12.53 -9.40
N LEU A 265 -4.81 -12.14 -9.84
CA LEU A 265 -6.07 -12.54 -9.22
C LEU A 265 -6.27 -14.05 -9.28
N GLN A 266 -5.98 -14.68 -10.43
CA GLN A 266 -6.12 -16.12 -10.58
C GLN A 266 -5.19 -16.87 -9.63
N LYS A 267 -3.93 -16.44 -9.52
CA LYS A 267 -2.98 -17.01 -8.57
C LYS A 267 -3.46 -16.83 -7.13
N LEU A 268 -3.83 -15.62 -6.75
CA LEU A 268 -4.23 -15.30 -5.38
C LEU A 268 -5.49 -16.07 -4.94
N ARG A 269 -6.49 -16.20 -5.84
CA ARG A 269 -7.70 -17.01 -5.61
C ARG A 269 -7.38 -18.48 -5.35
N GLY A 270 -6.34 -19.01 -5.99
CA GLY A 270 -5.90 -20.39 -5.81
C GLY A 270 -5.16 -20.65 -4.49
N GLU A 271 -4.47 -19.65 -3.94
CA GLU A 271 -3.52 -19.85 -2.83
C GLU A 271 -4.03 -19.30 -1.49
N ILE A 272 -4.82 -18.21 -1.49
CA ILE A 272 -5.07 -17.40 -0.28
C ILE A 272 -5.76 -18.16 0.86
N LYS A 273 -6.68 -19.08 0.54
CA LYS A 273 -7.38 -19.88 1.57
C LYS A 273 -6.46 -20.90 2.22
N ASP A 274 -5.60 -21.53 1.42
CA ASP A 274 -4.63 -22.51 1.91
C ASP A 274 -3.57 -21.83 2.78
N GLU A 275 -3.15 -20.61 2.41
CA GLU A 275 -2.25 -19.79 3.21
C GLU A 275 -2.86 -19.38 4.56
N ILE A 276 -4.13 -18.93 4.59
CA ILE A 276 -4.82 -18.65 5.86
C ILE A 276 -4.85 -19.90 6.74
N HIS A 277 -5.21 -21.05 6.17
CA HIS A 277 -5.25 -22.31 6.92
C HIS A 277 -3.86 -22.76 7.43
N SER A 278 -2.81 -22.52 6.63
CA SER A 278 -1.42 -22.74 7.02
C SER A 278 -1.03 -21.85 8.20
N LEU A 279 -1.41 -20.56 8.18
CA LEU A 279 -1.18 -19.63 9.29
C LEU A 279 -1.94 -20.07 10.54
N GLU A 280 -3.19 -20.53 10.45
CA GLU A 280 -3.95 -21.05 11.59
C GLU A 280 -3.23 -22.23 12.26
N LYS A 281 -2.76 -23.21 11.47
CA LYS A 281 -1.99 -24.36 11.98
C LYS A 281 -0.72 -23.92 12.67
N GLN A 282 0.02 -22.99 12.06
CA GLN A 282 1.25 -22.43 12.62
C GLN A 282 1.00 -21.67 13.94
N GLY A 283 -0.14 -20.99 14.07
CA GLY A 283 -0.55 -20.33 15.31
C GLY A 283 -0.86 -21.34 16.41
N GLY A 284 -1.55 -22.44 16.06
CA GLY A 284 -1.88 -23.51 17.00
C GLY A 284 -0.65 -24.20 17.55
N SER A 285 0.33 -24.52 16.70
CA SER A 285 1.61 -25.11 17.15
C SER A 285 2.44 -24.18 18.05
N ARG A 286 2.13 -22.87 18.07
CA ARG A 286 2.83 -21.83 18.85
C ARG A 286 2.05 -21.36 20.08
N GLY A 287 0.90 -21.98 20.37
CA GLY A 287 0.02 -21.55 21.46
C GLY A 287 -0.54 -20.14 21.27
N LEU A 288 -0.62 -19.67 20.02
CA LEU A 288 -1.17 -18.35 19.66
C LEU A 288 -2.53 -18.47 18.96
N TYR A 289 -3.02 -19.69 18.75
CA TYR A 289 -4.31 -19.91 18.11
C TYR A 289 -4.96 -21.19 18.64
N VAL A 290 -6.04 -21.05 19.39
CA VAL A 290 -6.85 -22.19 19.79
C VAL A 290 -8.02 -22.32 18.83
N ASN A 291 -8.04 -23.38 18.04
CA ASN A 291 -9.25 -23.75 17.32
C ASN A 291 -10.26 -24.23 18.37
N TYR A 292 -11.28 -23.42 18.64
CA TYR A 292 -12.43 -23.85 19.43
C TYR A 292 -13.23 -24.85 18.58
N GLN A 293 -12.76 -26.09 18.51
CA GLN A 293 -13.59 -27.22 18.15
C GLN A 293 -14.40 -27.60 19.40
N PRO A 294 -15.73 -27.70 19.33
CA PRO A 294 -16.48 -28.42 20.35
C PRO A 294 -15.92 -29.85 20.37
N ASP A 295 -15.41 -30.28 21.53
CA ASP A 295 -14.70 -31.54 21.79
C ASP A 295 -14.92 -32.66 20.75
N SER A 296 -13.87 -32.95 19.98
CA SER A 296 -13.69 -34.29 19.41
C SER A 296 -12.21 -34.67 19.39
N LEU A 297 -11.88 -35.48 20.39
CA LEU A 297 -10.76 -36.41 20.58
C LEU A 297 -9.70 -36.55 19.46
N ASP A 298 -8.45 -36.33 19.88
CA ASP A 298 -7.19 -37.00 19.52
C ASP A 298 -6.94 -37.42 18.07
N SER A 299 -5.89 -36.83 17.48
CA SER A 299 -4.76 -37.62 16.93
C SER A 299 -3.55 -36.76 16.55
N ASN A 300 -2.40 -37.16 17.10
CA ASN A 300 -1.04 -36.70 16.78
C ASN A 300 -0.65 -36.86 15.30
N SER A 301 0.16 -35.95 14.77
CA SER A 301 1.40 -36.28 14.02
C SER A 301 2.23 -35.05 13.66
N THR A 302 3.52 -35.32 13.46
CA THR A 302 4.69 -34.46 13.69
C THR A 302 5.27 -33.84 12.41
N SER A 303 5.92 -32.68 12.60
CA SER A 303 7.03 -32.05 11.84
C SER A 303 6.90 -31.78 10.34
N LEU A 304 7.24 -30.55 9.95
CA LEU A 304 8.28 -30.26 8.95
C LEU A 304 8.84 -28.85 9.19
N GLU A 305 10.17 -28.76 9.19
CA GLU A 305 10.94 -27.51 9.11
C GLU A 305 10.86 -26.99 7.66
N GLU A 306 10.49 -25.72 7.50
CA GLU A 306 10.76 -24.97 6.28
C GLU A 306 11.45 -23.66 6.67
N THR A 307 12.69 -23.54 6.23
CA THR A 307 13.49 -22.32 6.23
C THR A 307 12.87 -21.30 5.28
N PHE A 308 12.54 -20.12 5.80
CA PHE A 308 12.12 -18.98 5.00
C PHE A 308 13.17 -17.87 5.04
N THR A 309 13.60 -17.43 3.87
CA THR A 309 14.50 -16.30 3.63
C THR A 309 13.75 -14.97 3.83
N GLU A 310 14.42 -13.97 4.39
CA GLU A 310 13.92 -12.60 4.66
C GLU A 310 13.47 -11.80 3.40
N SER A 311 13.31 -12.43 2.24
CA SER A 311 13.11 -11.79 0.94
C SER A 311 11.67 -11.39 0.58
N ASN A 312 10.69 -11.57 1.48
CA ASN A 312 9.27 -11.30 1.20
C ASN A 312 8.72 -10.04 1.90
N ILE A 313 9.58 -9.22 2.51
CA ILE A 313 9.17 -7.88 2.95
C ILE A 313 9.24 -6.98 1.72
N GLU A 314 8.07 -6.61 1.19
CA GLU A 314 7.97 -5.66 0.10
C GLU A 314 8.64 -4.32 0.53
N PRO A 315 9.48 -3.69 -0.31
CA PRO A 315 10.34 -2.57 0.09
C PRO A 315 9.59 -1.39 0.73
N TRP A 316 8.34 -1.17 0.35
CA TRP A 316 7.49 -0.07 0.82
C TRP A 316 6.89 -0.29 2.21
N THR A 317 6.83 -1.51 2.73
CA THR A 317 6.34 -1.75 4.09
C THR A 317 7.20 -1.00 5.11
N LYS A 318 8.50 -0.83 4.83
CA LYS A 318 9.46 -0.09 5.68
C LYS A 318 9.50 1.43 5.41
N ALA A 319 8.93 1.90 4.29
CA ALA A 319 9.04 3.30 3.87
C ALA A 319 7.92 4.18 4.42
N ALA A 320 6.80 3.58 4.88
CA ALA A 320 5.67 4.30 5.47
C ALA A 320 5.76 4.47 7.01
N ALA A 321 6.91 4.09 7.57
CA ALA A 321 7.22 3.92 8.99
C ALA A 321 7.55 5.24 9.71
N VAL A 322 6.61 6.18 9.76
CA VAL A 322 6.66 7.25 10.78
C VAL A 322 5.49 7.01 11.72
N PRO A 323 5.71 6.78 13.03
CA PRO A 323 4.64 6.53 13.96
C PRO A 323 3.72 7.75 14.05
N VAL A 324 2.51 7.61 13.49
CA VAL A 324 1.43 8.60 13.60
C VAL A 324 0.90 8.57 15.03
N ARG A 325 1.55 9.31 15.93
CA ARG A 325 0.99 9.61 17.26
C ARG A 325 0.03 10.79 17.18
N ARG A 326 -1.12 10.59 16.54
CA ARG A 326 -2.31 11.42 16.80
C ARG A 326 -3.57 10.63 16.49
N LYS A 327 -4.44 10.48 17.50
CA LYS A 327 -5.83 10.11 17.28
C LYS A 327 -6.45 11.15 16.34
N LEU A 328 -6.73 10.78 15.09
CA LEU A 328 -7.60 11.52 14.18
C LEU A 328 -9.04 11.41 14.72
N SER A 329 -9.28 12.12 15.82
CA SER A 329 -10.61 12.34 16.35
C SER A 329 -11.19 13.48 15.52
N ARG A 330 -12.16 13.18 14.63
CA ARG A 330 -13.03 14.23 14.07
C ARG A 330 -13.59 15.03 15.24
N ASN A 331 -13.21 16.31 15.34
CA ASN A 331 -13.77 17.23 16.31
C ASN A 331 -14.82 18.07 15.56
N PRO A 332 -16.12 17.79 15.70
CA PRO A 332 -17.16 18.56 15.03
C PRO A 332 -17.50 19.78 15.90
N GLU A 333 -16.59 20.74 16.02
CA GLU A 333 -16.88 22.02 16.69
C GLU A 333 -15.76 23.04 16.40
N GLU A 334 -15.80 23.64 15.22
CA GLU A 334 -15.29 25.01 14.97
C GLU A 334 -15.87 25.54 13.65
N VAL A 335 -17.21 25.62 13.60
CA VAL A 335 -17.94 26.56 12.73
C VAL A 335 -18.63 27.53 13.67
N ASP A 336 -17.91 28.57 14.06
CA ASP A 336 -18.39 29.93 14.37
C ASP A 336 -17.37 30.65 15.25
N ARG A 337 -16.54 31.50 14.61
CA ARG A 337 -16.17 32.83 15.12
C ARG A 337 -15.47 33.68 14.07
#